data_AF-K2C691-F1
#
_entry.id   AF-K2C691-F1
#
_cell.length_a   1.000
_cell.length_b   1.000
_cell.length_c   1.000
_cell.angle_alpha   90.00
_cell.angle_beta   90.00
_cell.angle_gamma   90.00
#
_symmetry.space_group_name_H-M   'P 1'
#
loop_
_entity.id
_entity.type
_entity.pdbx_description
1 polymer ?
#
loop_
_entity_poly.entity_id
_entity_poly.type
_entity_poly.pdbx_seq_one_letter_code
_entity_poly.pdbx_strand_id
1 'polypeptide(L)'
;IHYILPELLDAAELILKERPKTRFLLPVAGTIDDSLVLPHLKGRNLPMTMLRGQTYDAIAVSDLCLVASGTATLETAIIGTPMVVVYKVNWLTSLISKFVIQAEHIGLPNVIAERRIVPEFIRGDFKASLISAEALDILGNPQKQAKMREELELVRKSLGEEGASSRVAAHIAARIKELQR
;
A
#
# COMPACT_ATOMS: atom_id res chain seq x y z
N ILE A 1 0.36 9.97 8.62
CA ILE A 1 -1.04 10.32 8.95
C ILE A 1 -1.45 11.66 8.34
N HIS A 2 -0.98 12.81 8.84
CA HIS A 2 -1.43 14.15 8.40
C HIS A 2 -1.34 14.47 6.89
N TYR A 3 -0.45 13.81 6.15
CA TYR A 3 -0.17 14.15 4.75
C TYR A 3 -0.91 13.31 3.71
N ILE A 4 -1.30 12.08 4.06
CA ILE A 4 -1.87 11.10 3.13
C ILE A 4 -3.32 10.79 3.52
N LEU A 5 -3.60 10.64 4.82
CA LEU A 5 -4.91 10.23 5.30
C LEU A 5 -6.04 11.18 4.84
N PRO A 6 -5.90 12.52 4.89
CA PRO A 6 -6.96 13.42 4.43
C PRO A 6 -7.39 13.17 2.98
N GLU A 7 -6.41 13.03 2.07
CA GLU A 7 -6.68 12.80 0.64
C GLU A 7 -7.34 11.44 0.40
N LEU A 8 -6.95 10.42 1.17
CA LEU A 8 -7.58 9.10 1.10
C LEU A 8 -9.03 9.12 1.61
N LEU A 9 -9.31 9.92 2.64
CA LEU A 9 -10.68 10.11 3.14
C LEU A 9 -11.53 10.88 2.13
N ASP A 10 -10.97 11.89 1.47
CA ASP A 10 -11.64 12.61 0.39
C ASP A 10 -11.94 11.66 -0.79
N ALA A 11 -10.99 10.77 -1.15
CA ALA A 11 -11.22 9.74 -2.15
C ALA A 11 -12.32 8.76 -1.71
N ALA A 12 -12.36 8.36 -0.44
CA ALA A 12 -13.40 7.48 0.10
C ALA A 12 -14.79 8.12 0.01
N GLU A 13 -14.93 9.43 0.26
CA GLU A 13 -16.19 10.14 0.11
C GLU A 13 -16.67 10.17 -1.35
N LEU A 14 -15.75 10.36 -2.30
CA LEU A 14 -16.06 10.29 -3.72
C LEU A 14 -16.49 8.88 -4.14
N ILE A 15 -15.78 7.85 -3.66
CA ILE A 15 -16.15 6.45 -3.90
C ILE A 15 -17.55 6.15 -3.32
N LEU A 16 -17.85 6.63 -2.11
CA LEU A 16 -19.15 6.40 -1.47
C LEU A 16 -20.29 7.05 -2.24
N LYS A 17 -20.09 8.25 -2.80
CA LYS A 17 -21.09 8.93 -3.65
C LYS A 17 -21.47 8.09 -4.86
N GLU A 18 -20.49 7.51 -5.54
CA GLU A 18 -20.71 6.68 -6.74
C GLU A 18 -21.13 5.24 -6.41
N ARG A 19 -20.70 4.71 -5.25
CA ARG A 19 -21.05 3.36 -4.77
C ARG A 19 -21.52 3.39 -3.30
N PRO A 20 -22.81 3.71 -3.06
CA PRO A 20 -23.35 3.93 -1.70
C PRO A 20 -23.30 2.72 -0.76
N LYS A 21 -23.08 1.51 -1.28
CA LYS A 21 -22.98 0.27 -0.49
C LYS A 21 -21.54 -0.06 -0.04
N THR A 22 -20.56 0.78 -0.39
CA THR A 22 -19.16 0.57 -0.04
C THR A 22 -18.95 0.73 1.47
N ARG A 23 -18.15 -0.16 2.08
CA ARG A 23 -17.69 -0.06 3.46
C ARG A 23 -16.18 0.13 3.47
N PHE A 24 -15.69 0.89 4.43
CA PHE A 24 -14.27 1.21 4.53
C PHE A 24 -13.66 0.60 5.79
N LEU A 25 -12.49 -0.02 5.66
CA LEU A 25 -11.69 -0.46 6.78
C LEU A 25 -10.46 0.44 6.86
N LEU A 26 -10.17 0.96 8.05
CA LEU A 26 -8.97 1.76 8.32
C LEU A 26 -8.11 1.05 9.36
N PRO A 27 -7.20 0.16 8.94
CA PRO A 27 -6.20 -0.41 9.82
C PRO A 27 -5.25 0.68 10.32
N VAL A 28 -5.12 0.80 11.63
CA VAL A 28 -4.21 1.74 12.29
C VAL A 28 -3.19 0.94 13.10
N ALA A 29 -1.91 1.20 12.85
CA ALA A 29 -0.82 0.57 13.58
C ALA A 29 -0.97 0.82 15.09
N GLY A 30 -0.72 -0.20 15.93
CA GLY A 30 -0.90 -0.11 17.38
C GLY A 30 -0.06 0.99 18.06
N THR A 31 1.01 1.43 17.41
CA THR A 31 1.89 2.52 17.86
C THR A 31 1.37 3.92 17.56
N ILE A 32 0.33 4.04 16.72
CA ILE A 32 -0.27 5.32 16.36
C ILE A 32 -1.42 5.63 17.31
N ASP A 33 -1.33 6.76 17.99
CA ASP A 33 -2.37 7.25 18.89
C ASP A 33 -3.64 7.68 18.12
N ASP A 34 -4.80 7.40 18.71
CA ASP A 34 -6.11 7.78 18.14
C ASP A 34 -6.24 9.29 17.90
N SER A 35 -5.61 10.11 18.74
CA SER A 35 -5.62 11.58 18.60
C SER A 35 -5.00 12.06 17.29
N LEU A 36 -4.16 11.26 16.63
CA LEU A 36 -3.60 11.60 15.32
C LEU A 36 -4.57 11.30 14.17
N VAL A 37 -5.52 10.39 14.37
CA VAL A 37 -6.43 9.86 13.34
C VAL A 37 -7.83 10.46 13.49
N LEU A 38 -8.42 10.40 14.68
CA LEU A 38 -9.80 10.82 14.96
C LEU A 38 -10.14 12.25 14.49
N PRO A 39 -9.26 13.27 14.61
CA PRO A 39 -9.56 14.60 14.10
C PRO A 39 -9.84 14.65 12.60
N HIS A 40 -9.23 13.77 11.80
CA HIS A 40 -9.46 13.71 10.35
C HIS A 40 -10.79 13.07 9.98
N LEU A 41 -11.34 12.25 10.88
CA LEU A 41 -12.62 11.55 10.70
C LEU A 41 -13.81 12.39 11.16
N LYS A 42 -13.57 13.33 12.07
CA LYS A 42 -14.60 14.17 12.64
C LYS A 42 -15.32 14.98 11.55
N GLY A 43 -16.64 14.85 11.48
CA GLY A 43 -17.48 15.56 10.51
C GLY A 43 -17.64 14.85 9.16
N ARG A 44 -16.97 13.72 8.94
CA ARG A 44 -17.13 12.90 7.73
C ARG A 44 -18.18 11.81 7.95
N ASN A 45 -19.12 11.67 7.03
CA ASN A 45 -20.15 10.63 7.06
C ASN A 45 -19.71 9.43 6.20
N LEU A 46 -18.70 8.69 6.68
CA LEU A 46 -18.19 7.48 6.01
C LEU A 46 -18.54 6.23 6.82
N PRO A 47 -19.08 5.16 6.20
CA PRO A 47 -19.30 3.86 6.84
C PRO A 47 -17.95 3.15 7.03
N MET A 48 -17.17 3.63 7.99
CA MET A 48 -15.79 3.24 8.20
C MET A 48 -15.58 2.57 9.56
N THR A 49 -14.82 1.48 9.56
CA THR A 49 -14.41 0.77 10.77
C THR A 49 -12.90 0.89 10.95
N MET A 50 -12.47 1.48 12.06
CA MET A 50 -11.06 1.54 12.44
C MET A 50 -10.66 0.22 13.12
N LEU A 51 -9.56 -0.38 12.69
CA LEU A 51 -9.10 -1.69 13.16
C LEU A 51 -7.68 -1.58 13.73
N ARG A 52 -7.37 -2.34 14.77
CA ARG A 52 -6.03 -2.40 15.38
C ARG A 52 -5.52 -3.83 15.43
N GLY A 53 -4.27 -4.04 15.02
CA GLY A 53 -3.64 -5.36 14.99
C GLY A 53 -4.21 -6.34 13.96
N GLN A 54 -5.23 -5.94 13.19
CA GLN A 54 -5.96 -6.78 12.22
C GLN A 54 -5.71 -6.32 10.77
N THR A 55 -4.53 -5.77 10.49
CA THR A 55 -4.20 -5.22 9.15
C THR A 55 -4.31 -6.29 8.06
N TYR A 56 -3.77 -7.49 8.30
CA TYR A 56 -3.78 -8.56 7.30
C TYR A 56 -5.20 -9.11 7.06
N ASP A 57 -6.01 -9.25 8.11
CA ASP A 57 -7.41 -9.64 7.97
C ASP A 57 -8.19 -8.60 7.15
N ALA A 58 -7.99 -7.31 7.45
CA ALA A 58 -8.61 -6.22 6.72
C ALA A 58 -8.23 -6.22 5.24
N ILE A 59 -6.95 -6.47 4.92
CA ILE A 59 -6.49 -6.59 3.54
C ILE A 59 -7.13 -7.81 2.86
N ALA A 60 -7.14 -8.97 3.52
CA ALA A 60 -7.63 -10.22 2.94
C ALA A 60 -9.13 -10.19 2.59
N VAL A 61 -9.94 -9.46 3.38
CA VAL A 61 -11.39 -9.34 3.13
C VAL A 61 -11.77 -8.17 2.22
N SER A 62 -10.80 -7.35 1.80
CA SER A 62 -11.06 -6.17 0.96
C SER A 62 -11.11 -6.53 -0.52
N ASP A 63 -12.00 -5.88 -1.26
CA ASP A 63 -12.05 -5.97 -2.72
C ASP A 63 -10.91 -5.18 -3.40
N LEU A 64 -10.49 -4.08 -2.74
CA LEU A 64 -9.44 -3.17 -3.18
C LEU A 64 -8.83 -2.46 -1.96
N CYS A 65 -7.51 -2.28 -1.95
CA CYS A 65 -6.81 -1.50 -0.93
C CYS A 65 -6.21 -0.20 -1.50
N LEU A 66 -6.39 0.92 -0.80
CA LEU A 66 -5.62 2.14 -1.05
C LEU A 66 -4.44 2.17 -0.09
N VAL A 67 -3.23 1.95 -0.59
CA VAL A 67 -2.06 1.64 0.24
C VAL A 67 -1.01 2.73 0.09
N ALA A 68 -0.59 3.33 1.20
CA ALA A 68 0.57 4.22 1.20
C ALA A 68 1.84 3.43 0.85
N SER A 69 2.71 3.99 0.01
CA SER A 69 3.97 3.33 -0.33
C SER A 69 4.80 2.99 0.92
N GLY A 70 5.39 1.79 0.91
CA GLY A 70 6.09 1.19 2.04
C GLY A 70 5.93 -0.34 2.04
N THR A 71 6.30 -0.99 3.15
CA THR A 71 6.21 -2.45 3.30
C THR A 71 4.78 -2.97 3.13
N ALA A 72 3.77 -2.18 3.53
CA ALA A 72 2.36 -2.50 3.37
C ALA A 72 1.97 -2.82 1.91
N THR A 73 2.64 -2.22 0.92
CA THR A 73 2.39 -2.54 -0.50
C THR A 73 2.82 -3.96 -0.86
N LEU A 74 3.95 -4.42 -0.32
CA LEU A 74 4.42 -5.79 -0.55
C LEU A 74 3.60 -6.80 0.26
N GLU A 75 3.24 -6.48 1.50
CA GLU A 75 2.36 -7.32 2.32
C GLU A 75 1.00 -7.50 1.64
N THR A 76 0.43 -6.42 1.08
CA THR A 76 -0.83 -6.48 0.31
C THR A 76 -0.68 -7.33 -0.95
N ALA A 77 0.48 -7.27 -1.62
CA ALA A 77 0.75 -8.06 -2.81
C ALA A 77 0.88 -9.54 -2.50
N ILE A 78 1.54 -9.90 -1.38
CA ILE A 78 1.66 -11.28 -0.91
C ILE A 78 0.28 -11.85 -0.57
N ILE A 79 -0.61 -11.05 0.01
CA ILE A 79 -2.01 -11.47 0.27
C ILE A 79 -2.79 -11.61 -1.04
N GLY A 80 -2.40 -10.92 -2.11
CA GLY A 80 -3.04 -10.98 -3.42
C GLY A 80 -4.29 -10.13 -3.53
N THR A 81 -4.44 -9.11 -2.68
CA THR A 81 -5.55 -8.15 -2.77
C THR A 81 -5.22 -7.04 -3.77
N PRO A 82 -6.12 -6.73 -4.73
CA PRO A 82 -5.96 -5.59 -5.62
C PRO A 82 -5.64 -4.31 -4.84
N MET A 83 -4.78 -3.46 -5.38
CA MET A 83 -4.40 -2.23 -4.69
C MET A 83 -4.18 -1.04 -5.62
N VAL A 84 -4.30 0.14 -5.05
CA VAL A 84 -3.80 1.41 -5.58
C VAL A 84 -2.71 1.90 -4.64
N VAL A 85 -1.52 2.16 -5.18
CA VAL A 85 -0.40 2.70 -4.40
C VAL A 85 -0.46 4.21 -4.41
N VAL A 86 -0.34 4.83 -3.24
CA VAL A 86 -0.29 6.28 -3.11
C VAL A 86 0.97 6.72 -2.38
N TYR A 87 1.55 7.83 -2.80
CA TYR A 87 2.67 8.41 -2.07
C TYR A 87 2.72 9.94 -2.21
N LYS A 88 2.95 10.61 -1.09
CA LYS A 88 3.20 12.05 -1.07
C LYS A 88 4.67 12.30 -0.82
N VAL A 89 5.37 12.76 -1.86
CA VAL A 89 6.78 13.19 -1.76
C VAL A 89 6.81 14.49 -0.95
N ASN A 90 7.43 14.46 0.23
CA ASN A 90 7.72 15.69 0.94
C ASN A 90 9.02 16.29 0.38
N TRP A 91 8.97 17.54 -0.08
CA TRP A 91 10.10 18.22 -0.71
C TRP A 91 11.27 18.49 0.27
N LEU A 92 11.00 18.49 1.58
CA LEU A 92 12.03 18.65 2.62
C LEU A 92 12.92 17.41 2.82
N THR A 93 12.46 16.21 2.47
CA THR A 93 13.27 14.97 2.60
C THR A 93 14.19 14.81 1.39
N SER A 94 15.27 15.58 1.35
CA SER A 94 16.23 15.71 0.23
C SER A 94 16.82 14.39 -0.30
N LEU A 95 17.04 13.40 0.56
CA LEU A 95 17.69 12.16 0.12
C LEU A 95 16.70 11.19 -0.52
N ILE A 96 15.55 10.97 0.12
CA ILE A 96 14.49 10.08 -0.40
C ILE A 96 13.83 10.69 -1.63
N SER A 97 13.66 12.02 -1.66
CA SER A 97 13.08 12.69 -2.82
C SER A 97 13.91 12.48 -4.09
N LYS A 98 15.25 12.49 -4.01
CA LYS A 98 16.13 12.23 -5.17
C LYS A 98 15.97 10.82 -5.74
N PHE A 99 15.95 9.80 -4.89
CA PHE A 99 15.73 8.42 -5.34
C PHE A 99 14.32 8.23 -5.92
N VAL A 100 13.31 8.79 -5.26
CA VAL A 100 11.93 8.81 -5.77
C VAL A 100 11.79 9.61 -7.07
N ILE A 101 12.68 10.58 -7.33
CA ILE A 101 12.71 11.33 -8.60
C ILE A 101 13.25 10.50 -9.75
N GLN A 102 14.18 9.58 -9.47
CA GLN A 102 14.83 8.77 -10.49
C GLN A 102 14.17 7.40 -10.69
N ALA A 103 13.39 6.93 -9.72
CA ALA A 103 12.71 5.64 -9.79
C ALA A 103 11.48 5.69 -10.73
N GLU A 104 11.41 4.74 -11.66
CA GLU A 104 10.25 4.54 -12.55
C GLU A 104 9.03 4.03 -11.78
N HIS A 105 9.26 3.27 -10.71
CA HIS A 105 8.24 2.68 -9.84
C HIS A 105 8.60 2.92 -8.36
N ILE A 106 7.59 3.22 -7.53
CA ILE A 106 7.78 3.42 -6.08
C ILE A 106 7.13 2.31 -5.27
N GLY A 107 6.01 1.76 -5.73
CA GLY A 107 5.37 0.63 -5.10
C GLY A 107 6.24 -0.61 -5.26
N LEU A 108 6.54 -1.30 -4.15
CA LEU A 108 7.34 -2.53 -4.18
C LEU A 108 6.82 -3.57 -5.18
N PRO A 109 5.50 -3.77 -5.37
CA PRO A 109 5.00 -4.72 -6.36
C PRO A 109 5.43 -4.39 -7.80
N ASN A 110 5.40 -3.11 -8.17
CA ASN A 110 5.81 -2.66 -9.50
C ASN A 110 7.34 -2.68 -9.67
N VAL A 111 8.09 -2.34 -8.61
CA VAL A 111 9.56 -2.44 -8.61
C VAL A 111 10.01 -3.88 -8.85
N ILE A 112 9.39 -4.84 -8.15
CA ILE A 112 9.73 -6.27 -8.31
C ILE A 112 9.29 -6.80 -9.69
N ALA A 113 8.13 -6.35 -10.19
CA ALA A 113 7.64 -6.75 -11.51
C ALA A 113 8.38 -6.06 -12.67
N GLU A 114 9.22 -5.05 -12.39
CA GLU A 114 9.88 -4.18 -13.38
C GLU A 114 8.90 -3.55 -14.39
N ARG A 115 7.64 -3.40 -13.99
CA ARG A 115 6.58 -2.75 -14.77
C ARG A 115 5.41 -2.37 -13.88
N ARG A 116 4.55 -1.48 -14.39
CA ARG A 116 3.33 -1.05 -13.70
C ARG A 116 2.24 -2.14 -13.75
N ILE A 117 2.16 -2.95 -12.71
CA ILE A 117 1.11 -3.96 -12.49
C ILE A 117 -0.04 -3.44 -11.61
N VAL A 118 0.24 -2.45 -10.76
CA VAL A 118 -0.76 -1.73 -9.95
C VAL A 118 -0.64 -0.23 -10.20
N PRO A 119 -1.75 0.54 -10.17
CA PRO A 119 -1.68 1.99 -10.34
C PRO A 119 -0.94 2.66 -9.17
N GLU A 120 -0.11 3.66 -9.51
CA GLU A 120 0.58 4.52 -8.56
C GLU A 120 0.17 5.98 -8.76
N PHE A 121 -0.17 6.67 -7.68
CA PHE A 121 -0.48 8.10 -7.66
C PHE A 121 0.53 8.83 -6.78
N ILE A 122 1.34 9.67 -7.41
CA ILE A 122 2.50 10.32 -6.83
C ILE A 122 2.51 11.80 -7.20
N ARG A 123 3.02 12.67 -6.30
CA ARG A 123 3.16 14.12 -6.53
C ARG A 123 1.84 14.79 -6.99
N GLY A 124 1.81 15.34 -8.20
CA GLY A 124 0.67 16.09 -8.75
C GLY A 124 -0.53 15.21 -9.10
N ASP A 125 -0.31 13.90 -9.20
CA ASP A 125 -1.36 12.91 -9.45
C ASP A 125 -1.93 12.35 -8.14
N PHE A 126 -1.31 12.64 -6.99
CA PHE A 126 -1.87 12.32 -5.67
C PHE A 126 -3.05 13.27 -5.37
N LYS A 127 -4.18 12.98 -6.00
CA LYS A 127 -5.44 13.72 -5.90
C LYS A 127 -6.58 12.75 -5.65
N ALA A 128 -7.46 13.09 -4.70
CA ALA A 128 -8.61 12.30 -4.32
C ALA A 128 -9.49 11.92 -5.52
N SER A 129 -9.67 12.83 -6.48
CA SER A 129 -10.45 12.60 -7.70
C SER A 129 -9.84 11.53 -8.61
N LEU A 130 -8.51 11.54 -8.78
CA LEU A 130 -7.81 10.55 -9.62
C LEU A 130 -7.78 9.18 -8.93
N ILE A 131 -7.49 9.17 -7.62
CA ILE A 131 -7.46 7.95 -6.81
C ILE A 131 -8.84 7.29 -6.79
N SER A 132 -9.90 8.07 -6.55
CA SER A 132 -11.27 7.54 -6.52
C SER A 132 -11.74 7.06 -7.89
N ALA A 133 -11.42 7.77 -8.98
CA ALA A 133 -11.76 7.33 -10.33
C ALA A 133 -11.13 5.98 -10.67
N GLU A 134 -9.84 5.79 -10.38
CA GLU A 134 -9.14 4.52 -10.60
C GLU A 134 -9.70 3.41 -9.70
N ALA A 135 -9.98 3.73 -8.43
CA ALA A 135 -10.57 2.78 -7.50
C ALA A 135 -11.95 2.29 -7.97
N LEU A 136 -12.79 3.20 -8.46
CA LEU A 136 -14.11 2.88 -8.99
C LEU A 136 -14.04 2.06 -10.28
N ASP A 137 -13.10 2.38 -11.16
CA ASP A 137 -12.85 1.59 -12.37
C ASP A 137 -12.41 0.17 -12.03
N ILE A 138 -11.47 -0.02 -11.09
CA ILE A 138 -11.05 -1.35 -10.64
C ILE A 138 -12.22 -2.10 -9.98
N LEU A 139 -12.94 -1.46 -9.06
CA LEU A 139 -14.10 -2.08 -8.37
C LEU A 139 -15.26 -2.41 -9.33
N GLY A 140 -15.36 -1.71 -10.46
CA GLY A 140 -16.35 -1.95 -11.51
C GLY A 140 -15.92 -2.94 -12.57
N ASN A 141 -14.66 -3.40 -12.57
CA ASN A 141 -14.07 -4.19 -13.66
C ASN A 141 -13.45 -5.50 -13.13
N PRO A 142 -14.22 -6.60 -13.14
CA PRO A 142 -13.74 -7.92 -12.69
C PRO A 142 -12.51 -8.41 -13.46
N GLN A 143 -12.38 -8.09 -14.75
CA GLN A 143 -11.23 -8.50 -15.56
C GLN A 143 -9.95 -7.78 -15.12
N LYS A 144 -10.04 -6.47 -14.80
CA LYS A 144 -8.91 -5.73 -14.23
C LYS A 144 -8.49 -6.29 -12.87
N GLN A 145 -9.46 -6.62 -12.00
CA GLN A 145 -9.16 -7.25 -10.72
C GLN A 145 -8.49 -8.61 -10.88
N ALA A 146 -9.03 -9.48 -11.74
CA ALA A 146 -8.47 -10.80 -12.00
C ALA A 146 -7.03 -10.71 -12.51
N LYS A 147 -6.79 -9.86 -13.52
CA LYS A 147 -5.45 -9.60 -14.04
C LYS A 147 -4.52 -9.10 -12.95
N MET A 148 -4.94 -8.13 -12.14
CA MET A 148 -4.12 -7.61 -11.05
C MET A 148 -3.75 -8.71 -10.05
N ARG A 149 -4.69 -9.60 -9.69
CA ARG A 149 -4.41 -10.73 -8.79
C ARG A 149 -3.40 -11.72 -9.39
N GLU A 150 -3.49 -12.01 -10.68
CA GLU A 150 -2.51 -12.85 -11.38
C GLU A 150 -1.10 -12.24 -11.32
N GLU A 151 -1.00 -10.93 -11.56
CA GLU A 151 0.28 -10.21 -11.50
C GLU A 151 0.87 -10.17 -10.09
N LEU A 152 0.03 -9.96 -9.07
CA LEU A 152 0.46 -9.99 -7.68
C LEU A 152 0.93 -11.38 -7.25
N GLU A 153 0.32 -12.44 -7.77
CA GLU A 153 0.76 -13.82 -7.53
C GLU A 153 2.12 -14.10 -8.19
N LEU A 154 2.41 -13.53 -9.36
CA LEU A 154 3.74 -13.60 -9.98
C LEU A 154 4.79 -12.89 -9.12
N VAL A 155 4.48 -11.70 -8.61
CA VAL A 155 5.33 -10.98 -7.65
C VAL A 155 5.58 -11.85 -6.42
N ARG A 156 4.54 -12.41 -5.81
CA ARG A 156 4.68 -13.31 -4.66
C ARG A 156 5.62 -14.48 -4.95
N LYS A 157 5.49 -15.13 -6.12
CA LYS A 157 6.36 -16.26 -6.53
C LYS A 157 7.81 -15.88 -6.79
N SER A 158 8.07 -14.63 -7.20
CA SER A 158 9.44 -14.12 -7.37
C SER A 158 10.14 -13.82 -6.05
N LEU A 159 9.40 -13.72 -4.94
CA LEU A 159 10.00 -13.55 -3.62
C LEU A 159 10.66 -14.86 -3.17
N GLY A 160 11.80 -14.73 -2.49
CA GLY A 160 12.49 -15.89 -1.93
C GLY A 160 11.69 -16.59 -0.84
N GLU A 161 12.05 -17.85 -0.57
CA GLU A 161 11.44 -18.65 0.48
C GLU A 161 11.64 -18.03 1.88
N GLU A 162 10.83 -18.49 2.84
CA GLU A 162 10.95 -18.10 4.24
C GLU A 162 12.37 -18.31 4.81
N GLY A 163 12.72 -17.57 5.86
CA GLY A 163 14.04 -17.70 6.50
C GLY A 163 15.14 -16.82 5.90
N ALA A 164 14.80 -15.73 5.23
CA ALA A 164 15.78 -14.75 4.74
C ALA A 164 16.76 -14.29 5.84
N SER A 165 16.26 -13.91 7.01
CA SER A 165 17.09 -13.51 8.15
C SER A 165 18.02 -14.64 8.62
N SER A 166 17.54 -15.88 8.66
CA SER A 166 18.33 -17.05 9.06
C SER A 166 19.45 -17.35 8.07
N ARG A 167 19.17 -17.25 6.76
CA ARG A 167 20.19 -17.40 5.71
C ARG A 167 21.27 -16.33 5.83
N VAL A 168 20.88 -15.07 6.03
CA VAL A 168 21.83 -13.96 6.23
C VAL A 168 22.68 -14.19 7.49
N ALA A 169 22.06 -14.59 8.61
CA ALA A 169 22.79 -14.90 9.84
C ALA A 169 23.80 -16.04 9.64
N ALA A 170 23.42 -17.11 8.93
CA ALA A 170 24.32 -18.21 8.60
C ALA A 170 25.50 -17.76 7.72
N HIS A 171 25.26 -16.91 6.71
CA HIS A 171 26.31 -16.34 5.87
C HIS A 171 27.28 -15.46 6.67
N ILE A 172 26.77 -14.59 7.55
CA ILE A 172 27.61 -13.75 8.41
C ILE A 172 28.46 -14.63 9.35
N ALA A 173 27.85 -15.64 9.97
CA ALA A 173 28.55 -16.56 10.87
C ALA A 173 29.67 -17.35 10.16
N ALA A 174 29.41 -17.81 8.92
CA ALA A 174 30.43 -18.46 8.10
C ALA A 174 31.59 -17.52 7.78
N ARG A 175 31.28 -16.27 7.40
CA ARG A 175 32.29 -15.27 7.06
C ARG A 175 33.18 -14.89 8.24
N ILE A 176 32.63 -14.79 9.45
CA ILE A 176 33.41 -14.53 10.66
C ILE A 176 34.42 -15.66 10.92
N LYS A 177 34.02 -16.92 10.73
CA LYS A 177 34.93 -18.08 10.91
C LYS A 177 36.08 -18.10 9.92
N GLU A 178 35.85 -17.67 8.68
CA GLU A 178 36.91 -17.55 7.66
C GLU A 178 37.95 -16.50 8.03
N LEU A 179 37.53 -15.37 8.61
CA LEU A 179 38.42 -14.27 9.00
C LEU A 179 39.22 -14.54 10.28
N GLN A 180 38.85 -15.57 11.04
CA GLN A 180 39.54 -16.02 12.25
C GLN A 180 40.56 -17.14 11.98
N ARG A 181 40.69 -17.59 10.73
CA ARG A 181 41.72 -18.51 10.25
C ARG A 181 42.84 -17.74 9.55
#